data_AF-A0AAI8KFJ4-F1
#
_entry.id   AF-A0AAI8KFJ4-F1
#
_cell.length_a   1.000
_cell.length_b   1.000
_cell.length_c   1.000
_cell.angle_alpha   90.00
_cell.angle_beta   90.00
_cell.angle_gamma   90.00
#
_symmetry.space_group_name_H-M   'P 1'
#
loop_
_entity.id
_entity.type
_entity.pdbx_description
1 polymer ?
#
loop_
_entity_poly.entity_id
_entity_poly.type
_entity_poly.pdbx_seq_one_letter_code
_entity_poly.pdbx_strand_id
1 'polypeptide(L)'
;MLIDGNLVPVTEIEIEEARRQLALPADFLLVQATQQLYHNSGNGMIVIRMPADMFVVGFESRSGNSKFGVVQINSLKHKIKQD
;
A
#
# COMPACT_ATOMS: atom_id res chain seq x y z
N MET A 1 -9.37 5.14 -2.77
CA MET A 1 -9.45 3.97 -1.87
C MET A 1 -9.36 4.43 -0.42
N LEU A 2 -9.74 3.59 0.55
CA LEU A 2 -9.50 3.89 1.96
C LEU A 2 -8.07 3.49 2.34
N ILE A 3 -7.31 4.43 2.89
CA ILE A 3 -5.96 4.22 3.43
C ILE A 3 -5.98 4.76 4.86
N ASP A 4 -5.79 3.89 5.85
CA ASP A 4 -5.77 4.26 7.28
C ASP A 4 -6.99 5.10 7.71
N GLY A 5 -8.18 4.76 7.19
CA GLY A 5 -9.44 5.46 7.47
C GLY A 5 -9.69 6.71 6.63
N ASN A 6 -8.71 7.16 5.83
CA ASN A 6 -8.84 8.33 4.97
C ASN A 6 -9.22 7.93 3.54
N LEU A 7 -10.17 8.63 2.93
CA LEU A 7 -10.47 8.47 1.51
C LEU A 7 -9.40 9.18 0.67
N VAL A 8 -8.50 8.40 0.08
CA VAL A 8 -7.40 8.92 -0.74
C VAL A 8 -7.70 8.69 -2.23
N PRO A 9 -7.69 9.74 -3.06
CA PRO A 9 -7.79 9.58 -4.51
C PRO A 9 -6.45 9.05 -5.04
N VAL A 10 -6.46 7.78 -5.42
CA VAL A 10 -5.32 7.08 -6.04
C VAL A 10 -5.64 6.91 -7.53
N THR A 11 -4.77 7.42 -8.39
CA THR A 11 -4.92 7.41 -9.84
C THR A 11 -4.41 6.09 -10.44
N GLU A 12 -4.81 5.75 -11.66
CA GLU A 12 -4.31 4.54 -12.33
C GLU A 12 -2.79 4.57 -12.53
N ILE A 13 -2.20 5.76 -12.78
CA ILE A 13 -0.75 5.93 -12.90
C ILE A 13 -0.05 5.56 -11.59
N GLU A 14 -0.57 6.01 -10.45
CA GLU A 14 -0.02 5.66 -9.12
C GLU A 14 -0.13 4.15 -8.84
N ILE A 15 -1.22 3.51 -9.28
CA ILE A 15 -1.41 2.05 -9.16
C ILE A 15 -0.43 1.30 -10.06
N GLU A 16 -0.25 1.74 -11.32
CA GLU A 16 0.70 1.16 -12.25
C GLU A 16 2.15 1.26 -11.76
N GLU A 17 2.55 2.41 -11.22
CA GLU A 17 3.88 2.61 -10.65
C GLU A 17 4.11 1.69 -9.44
N ALA A 18 3.15 1.61 -8.52
CA ALA A 18 3.22 0.68 -7.38
C ALA A 18 3.33 -0.78 -7.83
N ARG A 19 2.55 -1.19 -8.82
CA ARG A 19 2.57 -2.54 -9.41
C ARG A 19 3.92 -2.87 -10.05
N ARG A 20 4.52 -1.91 -10.76
CA ARG A 20 5.87 -2.04 -11.37
C ARG A 20 6.96 -2.19 -10.32
N GLN A 21 6.90 -1.45 -9.22
CA GLN A 21 7.89 -1.55 -8.13
C GLN A 21 7.94 -2.96 -7.51
N LEU A 22 6.81 -3.67 -7.49
CA LEU A 22 6.72 -5.05 -7.01
C LEU A 22 6.93 -6.11 -8.11
N ALA A 23 7.27 -5.68 -9.33
CA ALA A 23 7.40 -6.55 -10.50
C ALA A 23 6.17 -7.45 -10.74
N LEU A 24 4.98 -6.94 -10.45
CA LEU A 24 3.73 -7.69 -10.57
C LEU A 24 3.14 -7.59 -11.99
N PRO A 25 2.52 -8.67 -12.50
CA PRO A 25 1.79 -8.61 -13.77
C PRO A 25 0.54 -7.71 -13.71
N ALA A 26 0.04 -7.32 -14.89
CA ALA A 26 -1.06 -6.36 -15.03
C ALA A 26 -2.42 -6.85 -14.48
N ASP A 27 -2.62 -8.15 -14.28
CA ASP A 27 -3.86 -8.73 -13.75
C ASP A 27 -3.99 -8.58 -12.22
N PHE A 28 -2.94 -8.11 -11.55
CA PHE A 28 -2.96 -7.75 -10.14
C PHE A 28 -3.55 -6.35 -9.94
N LEU A 29 -4.62 -6.27 -9.13
CA LEU A 29 -5.33 -5.05 -8.79
C LEU A 29 -4.98 -4.62 -7.37
N LEU A 30 -4.76 -3.32 -7.14
CA LEU A 30 -4.51 -2.78 -5.81
C LEU A 30 -5.81 -2.85 -4.99
N VAL A 31 -5.81 -3.62 -3.91
CA VAL A 31 -6.99 -3.82 -3.05
C VAL A 31 -6.86 -3.14 -1.70
N GLN A 32 -5.63 -2.93 -1.22
CA GLN A 32 -5.38 -2.31 0.09
C GLN A 32 -4.03 -1.57 0.12
N ALA A 33 -3.97 -0.54 0.95
CA ALA A 33 -2.76 0.20 1.25
C ALA A 33 -2.82 0.75 2.68
N THR A 34 -1.67 0.86 3.33
CA THR A 34 -1.52 1.45 4.68
C THR A 34 -0.12 2.06 4.85
N GLN A 35 -0.01 3.12 5.65
CA GLN A 35 1.28 3.67 6.11
C GLN A 35 1.77 2.99 7.39
N GLN A 36 1.21 1.83 7.75
CA GLN A 36 1.55 1.10 8.95
C GLN A 36 1.99 -0.31 8.59
N LEU A 37 3.22 -0.67 8.97
CA LEU A 37 3.70 -2.04 8.92
C LEU A 37 3.43 -2.71 10.27
N TYR A 38 2.52 -3.67 10.26
CA TYR A 38 2.18 -4.49 11.41
C TYR A 38 3.11 -5.70 11.47
N HIS A 39 3.88 -5.79 12.54
CA HIS A 39 4.77 -6.92 12.80
C HIS A 39 4.34 -7.63 14.09
N ASN A 40 3.84 -8.85 13.96
CA ASN A 40 3.59 -9.72 15.10
C ASN A 40 4.86 -10.53 15.40
N SER A 41 5.52 -10.22 16.51
CA SER A 41 6.75 -10.89 16.94
C SER A 41 6.50 -12.18 17.74
N GLY A 42 5.24 -12.57 17.95
CA GLY A 42 4.83 -13.63 18.88
C GLY A 42 4.65 -13.15 20.32
N ASN A 43 5.23 -12.00 20.67
CA ASN A 43 5.09 -11.37 22.00
C ASN A 43 4.13 -10.17 21.99
N GLY A 44 3.48 -9.92 20.87
CA GLY A 44 2.60 -8.77 20.66
C GLY A 44 2.71 -8.20 19.25
N MET A 45 1.79 -7.30 18.93
CA MET A 45 1.77 -6.60 17.67
C MET A 45 2.51 -5.27 17.80
N ILE A 46 3.56 -5.10 17.00
CA ILE A 46 4.29 -3.86 16.85
C ILE A 46 3.78 -3.15 15.59
N VAL A 47 3.52 -1.85 15.70
CA VAL A 47 3.12 -1.01 14.57
C VAL A 47 4.28 -0.08 14.24
N ILE A 48 4.83 -0.22 13.04
CA ILE A 48 5.91 0.61 12.52
C ILE A 48 5.30 1.59 11.51
N ARG A 49 5.43 2.89 11.76
CA ARG A 49 4.98 3.92 10.81
C ARG A 49 5.95 3.98 9.63
N MET A 50 5.40 3.93 8.43
CA MET A 50 6.15 4.11 7.19
C MET A 50 6.49 5.59 6.98
N PRO A 51 7.56 5.89 6.22
CA PRO A 51 7.77 7.24 5.68
C PRO A 51 6.52 7.76 4.93
N ALA A 52 6.36 9.08 4.88
CA ALA A 52 5.13 9.72 4.39
C ALA A 52 4.77 9.40 2.91
N ASP A 53 5.75 8.96 2.13
CA ASP A 53 5.64 8.56 0.73
C ASP A 53 5.68 7.04 0.53
N MET A 54 5.79 6.26 1.60
CA MET A 54 5.85 4.80 1.54
C MET A 54 4.59 4.14 2.08
N PHE A 55 4.19 3.07 1.41
CA PHE A 55 2.96 2.34 1.72
C PHE A 55 3.23 0.84 1.67
N VAL A 56 2.71 0.12 2.67
CA VAL A 56 2.49 -1.31 2.54
C VAL A 56 1.23 -1.49 1.71
N VAL A 57 1.34 -2.20 0.59
CA VAL A 57 0.24 -2.43 -0.35
C VAL A 57 -0.05 -3.91 -0.46
N GLY A 58 -1.32 -4.24 -0.72
CA GLY A 58 -1.77 -5.56 -1.12
C GLY A 58 -2.41 -5.50 -2.48
N PHE A 59 -1.91 -6.34 -3.38
CA PHE A 59 -2.48 -6.58 -4.69
C PHE A 59 -3.11 -7.98 -4.76
N GLU A 60 -4.19 -8.11 -5.52
CA GLU A 60 -4.87 -9.39 -5.74
C GLU A 60 -5.07 -9.64 -7.23
N SER A 61 -4.75 -10.86 -7.69
CA SER A 61 -5.06 -11.29 -9.06
C SER A 61 -6.49 -11.80 -9.17
N ARG A 62 -7.01 -11.88 -10.40
CA ARG A 62 -8.33 -12.51 -10.67
C ARG A 62 -8.41 -13.99 -10.28
N SER A 63 -7.26 -14.63 -10.12
CA SER A 63 -7.13 -16.02 -9.65
C SER A 63 -7.07 -16.14 -8.11
N GLY A 64 -7.22 -15.03 -7.38
CA GLY A 64 -7.21 -15.01 -5.91
C GLY A 64 -5.82 -15.05 -5.29
N ASN A 65 -4.75 -14.81 -6.07
CA ASN A 65 -3.41 -14.72 -5.52
C ASN A 65 -3.18 -13.33 -4.94
N SER A 66 -2.84 -13.25 -3.67
CA SER A 66 -2.45 -11.98 -3.03
C SER A 66 -0.93 -11.81 -2.99
N LYS A 67 -0.47 -10.59 -3.25
CA LYS A 67 0.93 -10.18 -3.12
C LYS A 67 1.01 -8.90 -2.32
N PHE A 68 1.96 -8.85 -1.39
CA PHE A 68 2.17 -7.73 -0.49
C PHE A 68 3.58 -7.20 -0.64
N GLY A 69 3.74 -5.89 -0.47
CA GLY A 69 5.06 -5.26 -0.52
C GLY A 69 5.02 -3.81 -0.08
N VAL A 70 6.20 -3.22 0.07
CA VAL A 70 6.36 -1.79 0.32
C VAL A 70 6.64 -1.12 -1.02
N VAL A 71 5.91 -0.04 -1.29
CA VAL A 71 6.08 0.80 -2.49
C VAL A 71 6.18 2.26 -2.09
N GLN A 72 6.83 3.05 -2.94
CA GLN A 72 6.90 4.50 -2.82
C GLN A 72 5.88 5.15 -3.77
N ILE A 73 5.02 6.02 -3.26
CA ILE A 73 4.04 6.79 -4.04
C ILE A 73 4.14 8.26 -3.64
N ASN A 74 5.08 8.97 -4.25
CA ASN A 74 5.46 10.35 -3.89
C ASN A 74 4.29 11.34 -3.92
N SER A 75 3.40 11.19 -4.89
CA SER A 75 2.23 12.06 -5.08
C SER A 75 1.17 11.93 -3.98
N LEU A 76 1.18 10.85 -3.18
CA LEU A 76 0.26 10.65 -2.07
C LEU A 76 0.71 11.32 -0.77
N LYS A 77 1.98 11.73 -0.67
CA LYS A 77 2.55 12.40 0.52
C LYS A 77 1.73 13.60 0.99
N HIS A 78 1.12 14.34 0.06
CA HIS A 78 0.33 15.53 0.35
C HIS A 78 -1.17 15.27 0.50
N LYS A 79 -1.63 14.05 0.20
CA LYS A 79 -3.05 13.68 0.21
C LYS A 79 -3.50 13.07 1.54
N ILE A 80 -2.54 12.69 2.38
CA ILE A 80 -2.78 12.09 3.69
C ILE A 80 -2.30 13.08 4.74
N LYS A 81 -3.21 13.53 5.62
CA LYS A 81 -2.82 14.32 6.79
C LYS A 81 -2.09 13.39 7.76
N GLN A 82 -0.85 13.71 8.08
CA GLN A 82 -0.15 13.07 9.19
C GLN A 82 -0.51 13.84 10.45
N ASP A 83 -1.29 13.22 11.32
CA ASP A 83 -1.58 13.72 12.67
C ASP A 83 -0.43 13.38 13.65
#